data_AF-A0A9E2BBK8-F1
#
_entry.id   AF-A0A9E2BBK8-F1
#
_cell.length_a   1.000
_cell.length_b   1.000
_cell.length_c   1.000
_cell.angle_alpha   90.00
_cell.angle_beta   90.00
_cell.angle_gamma   90.00
#
_symmetry.space_group_name_H-M   'P 1'
#
loop_
_entity.id
_entity.type
_entity.pdbx_description
1 polymer ?
#
loop_
_entity_poly.entity_id
_entity_poly.type
_entity_poly.pdbx_seq_one_letter_code
_entity_poly.pdbx_strand_id
1 'polypeptide(L)' 'ARLKEAVQAHQGGGINVHFVLTDEPLDTTAGNTERAVEDGLRKAREAIHNDPGVREIIDVFGGEVVDDSIRPVQRDD' A
#
# COMPACT_ATOMS: atom_id res chain seq x y z
N ALA A 1 23.50 6.06 13.38
CA ALA A 1 23.78 7.52 13.42
C ALA A 1 22.98 8.32 12.37
N ARG A 2 22.81 7.81 11.14
CA ARG A 2 22.20 8.57 10.02
C ARG A 2 20.82 9.20 10.28
N LEU A 3 19.90 8.53 10.96
CA LEU A 3 18.56 9.10 11.20
C LEU A 3 18.60 10.33 12.11
N LYS A 4 19.38 10.28 13.19
CA LYS A 4 19.53 11.41 14.11
C LYS A 4 20.09 12.64 13.39
N GLU A 5 21.13 12.43 12.58
CA GLU A 5 21.75 13.48 11.77
C GLU A 5 20.76 14.06 10.75
N ALA A 6 19.99 13.21 10.06
CA ALA A 6 18.96 13.64 9.12
C ALA A 6 17.85 14.46 9.78
N VAL A 7 17.38 14.05 10.97
CA VAL A 7 16.37 14.78 11.74
C VAL A 7 16.91 16.13 12.20
N GLN A 8 18.15 16.18 12.72
CA GLN A 8 18.77 17.43 13.14
C GLN A 8 19.02 18.39 11.95
N ALA A 9 19.36 17.87 10.78
CA ALA A 9 19.49 18.67 9.57
C ALA A 9 18.16 19.24 9.09
N HIS A 10 17.05 18.49 9.24
CA HIS A 10 15.73 18.94 8.81
C HIS A 10 15.07 19.91 9.80
N GLN A 11 15.16 19.65 11.10
CA GLN A 11 14.43 20.39 12.15
C GLN A 11 15.29 21.39 12.94
N GLY A 12 16.61 21.42 12.71
CA GLY A 12 17.55 22.26 13.45
C GLY A 12 18.21 21.53 14.63
N GLY A 13 19.30 22.12 15.13
CA GLY A 13 20.09 21.56 16.23
C GLY A 13 19.31 21.47 17.55
N GLY A 14 19.70 20.53 18.42
CA GLY A 14 19.14 20.38 19.77
C GLY A 14 18.13 19.24 19.95
N ILE A 15 17.82 18.48 18.90
CA ILE A 15 16.93 17.31 19.01
C ILE A 15 17.70 16.05 19.41
N ASN A 16 17.18 15.36 20.43
CA ASN A 16 17.60 14.03 20.82
C ASN A 16 16.60 12.99 20.32
N VAL A 17 17.10 12.01 19.55
CA VAL A 17 16.30 10.91 19.00
C VAL A 17 16.55 9.67 19.85
N HIS A 18 15.47 9.07 20.34
CA HIS A 18 15.47 7.81 21.08
C HIS A 18 14.51 6.83 20.40
N PHE A 19 14.92 5.56 20.34
CA PHE A 19 14.05 4.49 19.86
C PHE A 19 13.46 3.78 21.07
N VAL A 20 12.14 3.66 21.08
CA VAL A 20 11.40 2.91 22.10
C VAL A 20 10.67 1.79 21.39
N LEU A 21 10.83 0.57 21.88
CA LEU A 21 10.07 -0.58 21.44
C LEU A 21 8.80 -0.63 22.29
N THR A 22 7.66 -0.84 21.64
CA THR A 22 6.36 -1.00 22.28
C THR A 22 5.62 -2.13 21.58
N ASP A 23 4.82 -2.86 22.36
CA ASP A 23 3.95 -3.92 21.85
C ASP A 23 2.58 -3.37 21.43
N GLU A 24 2.30 -2.10 21.72
CA GLU A 24 1.07 -1.45 21.27
C GLU A 24 1.13 -1.17 19.75
N PRO A 25 0.08 -1.53 18.99
CA PRO A 25 0.02 -1.22 17.58
C PRO A 25 -0.11 0.29 17.40
N LEU A 26 1.00 0.93 17.02
CA LEU A 26 1.04 2.35 16.68
C LEU A 26 0.78 2.56 15.20
N ASP A 27 0.21 3.71 14.87
CA ASP A 27 0.12 4.12 13.48
C ASP A 27 1.48 4.62 12.98
N THR A 28 2.12 3.83 12.12
CA THR A 28 3.45 4.12 11.57
C THR A 28 3.35 4.36 10.07
N THR A 29 4.28 5.14 9.51
CA THR A 29 4.33 5.35 8.05
C THR A 29 4.47 4.03 7.30
N ALA A 30 5.26 3.07 7.81
CA ALA A 30 5.40 1.75 7.20
C ALA A 30 4.08 0.97 7.22
N GLY A 31 3.40 0.91 8.37
CA GLY A 31 2.08 0.25 8.47
C GLY A 31 1.00 0.94 7.63
N ASN A 32 1.06 2.26 7.49
CA ASN A 32 0.19 3.01 6.59
C ASN A 32 0.40 2.64 5.13
N THR A 33 1.66 2.54 4.69
CA THR A 33 1.99 2.12 3.33
C THR A 33 1.51 0.70 3.05
N GLU A 34 1.72 -0.23 3.99
CA GLU A 34 1.26 -1.62 3.86
C GLU A 34 -0.27 -1.69 3.71
N ARG A 35 -1.03 -1.02 4.58
CA ARG A 35 -2.49 -0.95 4.47
C ARG A 35 -2.96 -0.32 3.17
N ALA A 36 -2.29 0.72 2.69
CA ALA A 36 -2.63 1.36 1.42
C ALA A 36 -2.44 0.40 0.23
N VAL A 37 -1.40 -0.42 0.26
CA VAL A 37 -1.16 -1.46 -0.76
C VAL A 37 -2.23 -2.54 -0.70
N GLU A 38 -2.57 -3.04 0.49
CA GLU A 38 -3.64 -4.03 0.69
C GLU A 38 -5.00 -3.51 0.21
N ASP A 39 -5.34 -2.27 0.57
CA ASP A 39 -6.56 -1.62 0.12
C ASP A 39 -6.59 -1.41 -1.39
N GLY A 40 -5.45 -1.08 -1.99
CA GLY A 40 -5.29 -0.96 -3.44
C GLY A 40 -5.56 -2.28 -4.16
N LEU A 41 -4.99 -3.38 -3.66
CA LEU A 41 -5.19 -4.74 -4.17
C LEU A 41 -6.65 -5.18 -4.07
N ARG A 42 -7.26 -4.95 -2.90
CA ARG A 42 -8.68 -5.27 -2.67
C ARG A 42 -9.59 -4.51 -3.64
N LYS A 43 -9.38 -3.20 -3.79
CA LYS A 43 -10.14 -2.38 -4.75
C LYS A 43 -9.94 -2.83 -6.19
N ALA A 44 -8.71 -3.18 -6.59
CA ALA A 44 -8.44 -3.67 -7.93
C ALA A 44 -9.19 -4.97 -8.22
N ARG A 45 -9.21 -5.90 -7.26
CA ARG A 45 -9.98 -7.14 -7.34
C ARG A 45 -11.47 -6.88 -7.49
N GLU A 46 -12.02 -6.06 -6.61
CA GLU A 46 -13.43 -5.68 -6.65
C GLU A 46 -13.79 -5.00 -7.99
N ALA A 47 -12.92 -4.15 -8.52
CA ALA A 47 -13.14 -3.47 -9.80
C ALA A 47 -13.19 -4.45 -10.97
N ILE A 48 -12.24 -5.38 -11.07
CA ILE A 48 -12.17 -6.37 -12.16
C ILE A 48 -13.39 -7.31 -12.13
N HIS A 49 -13.77 -7.81 -10.95
CA HIS A 49 -14.94 -8.69 -10.80
C HIS A 49 -16.28 -8.00 -11.08
N ASN A 50 -16.34 -6.68 -10.91
CA ASN A 50 -17.53 -5.88 -11.18
C ASN A 50 -17.52 -5.18 -12.54
N ASP A 51 -16.44 -5.31 -13.31
CA ASP A 51 -16.32 -4.72 -14.64
C ASP A 51 -17.27 -5.44 -15.62
N PRO A 52 -18.23 -4.72 -16.24
CA PRO A 52 -19.17 -5.31 -17.19
C PRO A 52 -18.51 -5.94 -18.42
N GLY A 53 -17.41 -5.35 -18.90
CA GLY A 53 -16.66 -5.88 -20.04
C GLY A 53 -15.89 -7.14 -19.69
N VAL A 54 -15.31 -7.22 -18.49
CA VAL A 54 -14.68 -8.46 -17.99
C VAL A 54 -15.72 -9.58 -17.89
N ARG A 55 -16.91 -9.28 -17.36
CA ARG A 55 -18.02 -10.25 -17.29
C ARG A 55 -18.47 -10.72 -18.67
N GLU A 56 -18.63 -9.81 -19.62
CA GLU A 56 -18.99 -10.17 -21.00
C GLU A 56 -17.93 -11.08 -21.65
N ILE A 57 -16.64 -10.81 -21.43
CA ILE A 57 -15.56 -11.66 -21.93
C ILE A 57 -15.62 -13.05 -21.30
N ILE A 58 -15.86 -13.15 -19.99
CA ILE A 58 -16.02 -14.43 -19.30
C ILE A 58 -17.22 -15.19 -19.87
N ASP A 59 -18.36 -14.53 -20.05
CA ASP A 59 -19.59 -15.14 -20.53
C ASP A 59 -19.47 -15.63 -21.99
N VAL A 60 -18.78 -14.88 -22.85
CA VAL A 60 -18.62 -15.21 -24.28
C VAL A 60 -17.52 -16.24 -24.52
N PHE A 61 -16.40 -16.13 -23.80
CA PHE A 61 -15.20 -16.93 -24.08
C PHE A 61 -14.93 -18.02 -23.02
N GLY A 62 -15.72 -18.09 -21.95
CA GLY A 62 -15.54 -19.06 -20.87
C GLY A 62 -14.28 -18.82 -20.03
N GLY A 63 -13.86 -17.56 -19.89
CA GLY A 63 -12.65 -17.17 -19.17
C GLY A 63 -12.80 -17.18 -17.64
N GLU A 64 -11.69 -17.06 -16.92
CA GLU A 64 -11.65 -16.91 -15.46
C GLU A 64 -10.71 -15.76 -15.08
N VAL A 65 -11.07 -15.00 -14.04
CA VAL A 65 -10.16 -14.01 -13.43
C VAL A 65 -9.19 -14.73 -12.51
N VAL A 66 -7.91 -14.72 -12.87
CA VAL A 66 -6.84 -15.23 -11.99
C VAL A 66 -6.44 -14.15 -11.00
N ASP A 67 -7.00 -14.27 -9.81
CA ASP A 67 -6.85 -13.31 -8.71
C ASP A 67 -5.40 -12.95 -8.35
N ASP A 68 -4.46 -13.89 -8.46
CA ASP A 68 -3.04 -13.67 -8.18
C ASP A 68 -2.31 -12.85 -9.26
N SER A 69 -2.96 -12.63 -10.40
CA SER A 69 -2.43 -11.77 -11.47
C SER A 69 -2.84 -10.30 -11.32
N ILE A 70 -3.71 -9.99 -10.35
CA ILE A 70 -4.24 -8.65 -10.14
C ILE A 70 -3.18 -7.78 -9.45
N ARG A 71 -2.78 -6.69 -10.10
CA ARG A 71 -1.84 -5.71 -9.56
C ARG A 71 -2.56 -4.39 -9.28
N PRO A 72 -2.22 -3.70 -8.18
CA PRO A 72 -2.75 -2.37 -7.95
C PRO A 72 -2.16 -1.42 -9.00
N VAL A 73 -2.99 -0.50 -9.49
CA VAL A 73 -2.51 0.59 -10.35
C VAL A 73 -1.58 1.48 -9.54
N GLN A 74 -0.29 1.48 -9.87
CA GLN A 74 0.62 2.52 -9.40
C GLN A 74 0.22 3.80 -10.14
N ARG A 75 -0.39 4.76 -9.45
CA ARG A 75 -0.43 6.13 -9.96
C ARG A 75 0.96 6.69 -9.74
N ASP A 76 1.70 6.85 -10.84
CA ASP A 76 2.88 7.69 -10.87
C ASP A 76 2.39 9.14 -10.76
N ASP A 77 2.45 9.72 -9.56
CA ASP A 77 2.29 11.17 -9.32
C ASP A 77 3.66 11.87 -9.35
#